data_AF-A0AAU2HAU1-F1
#
_entry.id   AF-A0AAU2HAU1-F1
#
_cell.length_a   1.000
_cell.length_b   1.000
_cell.length_c   1.000
_cell.angle_alpha   90.00
_cell.angle_beta   90.00
_cell.angle_gamma   90.00
#
_symmetry.space_group_name_H-M   'P 1'
#
loop_
_entity.id
_entity.type
_entity.pdbx_description
1 polymer ?
#
loop_
_entity_poly.entity_id
_entity_poly.type
_entity_poly.pdbx_seq_one_letter_code
_entity_poly.pdbx_strand_id
1 'polypeptide(L)'
;MAHSDRTPDEHIVDAAYITPARVQRAEQTHGITLLGPIVADHSRQAKSGEGFGKSAFTIDWDQDHAVCPRGKASGGHHTLRIKEHQYLQFRFARADCLPCPDRASCTKSADRPRSIAVLPRPLHEIQAQNRLDQKTADRQRRYAIRSGIEATLSQNVRRHGLRRTRYRGLAKTHNQHVFTAMACNLTRTADWITQTPRGRTRSSRLHTLLGATADAHWRSPTESRHCALAESFFGALKNELVHRTSFPTRAHAHRAIVRYIEMFYNHRRLRSALGYRTPAEVHAEYEELQATA
;
A
#
# COMPACT_ATOMS: atom_id res chain seq x y z
N MET A 1 -26.39 -20.29 -21.57
CA MET A 1 -26.17 -21.09 -20.35
C MET A 1 -25.95 -20.14 -19.18
N ALA A 2 -26.93 -20.10 -18.29
CA ALA A 2 -27.02 -19.43 -16.99
C ALA A 2 -25.99 -18.31 -16.67
N HIS A 3 -26.45 -17.05 -16.69
CA HIS A 3 -25.98 -16.04 -15.73
C HIS A 3 -26.44 -16.51 -14.34
N SER A 4 -25.79 -17.53 -13.80
CA SER A 4 -25.98 -17.90 -12.41
C SER A 4 -25.56 -16.70 -11.58
N ASP A 5 -26.47 -16.26 -10.73
CA ASP A 5 -26.37 -15.19 -9.73
C ASP A 5 -25.26 -15.50 -8.70
N ARG A 6 -24.03 -15.59 -9.19
CA ARG A 6 -22.83 -15.96 -8.44
C ARG A 6 -22.06 -14.70 -8.12
N THR A 7 -22.68 -13.81 -7.36
CA THR A 7 -21.94 -12.76 -6.67
C THR A 7 -21.17 -13.41 -5.53
N PRO A 8 -19.85 -13.20 -5.43
CA PRO A 8 -19.08 -13.74 -4.32
C PRO A 8 -19.48 -13.05 -3.01
N ASP A 9 -19.59 -13.80 -1.92
CA ASP A 9 -19.87 -13.23 -0.59
C ASP A 9 -18.76 -12.24 -0.15
N GLU A 10 -17.53 -12.48 -0.62
CA GLU A 10 -16.36 -11.63 -0.37
C GLU A 10 -15.55 -11.40 -1.65
N HIS A 11 -15.16 -10.15 -1.88
CA HIS A 11 -14.32 -9.74 -3.01
C HIS A 11 -13.03 -9.09 -2.51
N ILE A 12 -11.91 -9.71 -2.83
CA ILE A 12 -10.58 -9.28 -2.40
C ILE A 12 -9.95 -8.37 -3.44
N VAL A 13 -9.55 -7.16 -3.04
CA VAL A 13 -9.11 -6.10 -3.95
C VAL A 13 -7.83 -5.39 -3.51
N ASP A 14 -7.17 -4.71 -4.45
CA ASP A 14 -6.03 -3.82 -4.18
C ASP A 14 -6.41 -2.61 -3.32
N ALA A 15 -5.38 -2.00 -2.70
CA ALA A 15 -5.45 -0.69 -2.04
C ALA A 15 -6.11 0.39 -2.92
N ALA A 16 -5.89 0.34 -4.23
CA ALA A 16 -6.45 1.30 -5.19
C ALA A 16 -7.97 1.16 -5.37
N TYR A 17 -8.53 0.00 -5.05
CA TYR A 17 -9.94 -0.29 -5.20
C TYR A 17 -10.74 -0.12 -3.92
N ILE A 18 -10.10 0.00 -2.76
CA ILE A 18 -10.79 0.13 -1.48
C ILE A 18 -10.88 1.57 -0.98
N THR A 19 -12.11 2.04 -0.81
CA THR A 19 -12.46 3.27 -0.10
C THR A 19 -13.71 3.01 0.73
N PRO A 20 -13.96 3.74 1.83
CA PRO A 20 -15.18 3.53 2.63
C PRO A 20 -16.46 3.61 1.80
N ALA A 21 -16.51 4.53 0.82
CA ALA A 21 -17.64 4.65 -0.10
C ALA A 21 -17.83 3.41 -1.00
N ARG A 22 -16.74 2.79 -1.46
CA ARG A 22 -16.81 1.56 -2.26
C ARG A 22 -17.17 0.34 -1.41
N VAL A 23 -16.71 0.28 -0.16
CA VAL A 23 -17.11 -0.76 0.80
C VAL A 23 -18.62 -0.68 1.05
N GLN A 24 -19.12 0.50 1.41
CA GLN A 24 -20.56 0.72 1.61
C GLN A 24 -21.38 0.36 0.36
N ARG A 25 -20.95 0.81 -0.82
CA ARG A 25 -21.65 0.52 -2.07
C ARG A 25 -21.64 -0.96 -2.41
N ALA A 26 -20.52 -1.66 -2.21
CA ALA A 26 -20.42 -3.09 -2.48
C ALA A 26 -21.40 -3.90 -1.61
N GLU A 27 -21.49 -3.55 -0.33
CA GLU A 27 -22.44 -4.15 0.59
C GLU A 27 -23.90 -3.81 0.22
N GLN A 28 -24.22 -2.53 0.03
CA GLN A 28 -25.60 -2.09 -0.23
C GLN A 28 -26.15 -2.49 -1.60
N THR A 29 -25.32 -2.44 -2.64
CA THR A 29 -25.77 -2.70 -4.02
C THR A 29 -25.65 -4.17 -4.41
N HIS A 30 -24.65 -4.86 -3.86
CA HIS A 30 -24.31 -6.22 -4.31
C HIS A 30 -24.29 -7.26 -3.19
N GLY A 31 -24.42 -6.87 -1.92
CA GLY A 31 -24.30 -7.80 -0.78
C GLY A 31 -22.89 -8.37 -0.61
N ILE A 32 -21.87 -7.69 -1.15
CA ILE A 32 -20.49 -8.22 -1.21
C ILE A 32 -19.62 -7.55 -0.15
N THR A 33 -18.92 -8.37 0.64
CA THR A 33 -17.84 -7.89 1.53
C THR A 33 -16.62 -7.49 0.71
N LEU A 34 -16.27 -6.20 0.67
CA LEU A 34 -15.10 -5.72 -0.06
C LEU A 34 -13.85 -5.71 0.84
N LEU A 35 -12.98 -6.71 0.64
CA LEU A 35 -11.77 -6.88 1.45
C LEU A 35 -10.52 -6.33 0.75
N GLY A 36 -9.86 -5.36 1.37
CA GLY A 36 -8.62 -4.78 0.86
C GLY A 36 -7.87 -4.00 1.94
N PRO A 37 -6.64 -3.56 1.68
CA PRO A 37 -5.86 -2.78 2.64
C PRO A 37 -6.29 -1.32 2.55
N ILE A 38 -6.76 -0.74 3.65
CA ILE A 38 -7.00 0.70 3.69
C ILE A 38 -5.66 1.42 3.71
N VAL A 39 -5.48 2.35 2.77
CA VAL A 39 -4.28 3.16 2.69
C VAL A 39 -4.12 3.94 3.99
N ALA A 40 -2.94 3.83 4.61
CA ALA A 40 -2.61 4.55 5.83
C ALA A 40 -2.75 6.07 5.61
N ASP A 41 -3.04 6.80 6.69
CA ASP A 41 -3.04 8.26 6.64
C ASP A 41 -1.60 8.74 6.33
N HIS A 42 -1.37 9.17 5.10
CA HIS A 42 -0.07 9.66 4.65
C HIS A 42 0.14 11.15 4.92
N SER A 43 -0.76 11.81 5.66
CA SER A 43 -0.56 13.19 6.09
C SER A 43 0.74 13.31 6.88
N ARG A 44 1.44 14.44 6.71
CA ARG A 44 2.71 14.67 7.42
C ARG A 44 2.53 14.57 8.94
N GLN A 45 1.37 15.03 9.45
CA GLN A 45 1.00 14.96 10.86
C GLN A 45 0.87 13.51 11.36
N ALA A 46 0.47 12.56 10.51
CA ALA A 46 0.43 11.14 10.84
C ALA A 46 1.79 10.45 10.63
N LYS A 47 2.64 10.98 9.74
CA LYS A 47 3.97 10.41 9.42
C LYS A 47 5.08 10.77 10.40
N SER A 48 5.05 11.95 11.01
CA SER A 48 6.12 12.40 11.91
C SER A 48 6.01 11.83 13.33
N GLY A 49 4.85 11.28 13.74
CA GLY A 49 4.61 10.87 15.13
C GLY A 49 4.54 12.04 16.14
N GLU A 50 5.06 13.21 15.78
CA GLU A 50 5.21 14.40 16.62
C GLU A 50 4.03 15.40 16.54
N GLY A 51 2.91 15.05 15.87
CA GLY A 51 1.79 15.96 15.68
C GLY A 51 0.42 15.31 15.81
N PHE A 52 -0.60 16.14 16.09
CA PHE A 52 -1.98 15.65 16.21
C PHE A 52 -2.58 15.39 14.83
N GLY A 53 -2.60 14.11 14.44
CA GLY A 53 -3.30 13.60 13.25
C GLY A 53 -4.83 13.64 13.41
N LYS A 54 -5.57 13.20 12.38
CA LYS A 54 -7.05 13.18 12.42
C LYS A 54 -7.60 12.24 13.50
N SER A 55 -6.90 11.15 13.79
CA SER A 55 -7.29 10.15 14.79
C SER A 55 -7.21 10.65 16.24
N ALA A 56 -6.55 11.78 16.49
CA ALA A 56 -6.47 12.37 17.82
C ALA A 56 -7.70 13.23 18.18
N PHE A 57 -8.63 13.41 17.24
CA PHE A 57 -9.86 14.18 17.43
C PHE A 57 -11.03 13.21 17.51
N THR A 58 -11.89 13.39 18.50
CA THR A 58 -13.13 12.61 18.66
C THR A 58 -14.27 13.37 18.01
N ILE A 59 -15.14 12.67 17.26
CA ILE A 59 -16.34 13.29 16.68
C ILE A 59 -17.54 12.90 17.52
N ASP A 60 -18.21 13.90 18.09
CA ASP A 60 -19.55 13.75 18.66
C ASP A 60 -20.57 13.98 17.53
N TRP A 61 -21.15 12.88 17.06
CA TRP A 61 -22.12 12.90 15.96
C TRP A 61 -23.49 13.41 16.39
N ASP A 62 -23.83 13.29 17.67
CA ASP A 62 -25.15 13.62 18.18
C ASP A 62 -25.23 15.13 18.47
N GLN A 63 -24.10 15.75 18.84
CA GLN A 63 -23.98 17.19 19.07
C GLN A 63 -23.36 17.96 17.89
N ASP A 64 -23.11 17.28 16.77
CA ASP A 64 -22.47 17.82 15.56
C ASP A 64 -21.20 18.66 15.84
N HIS A 65 -20.27 18.10 16.62
CA HIS A 65 -18.99 18.76 16.85
C HIS A 65 -17.82 17.77 16.95
N ALA A 66 -16.62 18.28 16.76
CA ALA A 66 -15.38 17.57 17.00
C ALA A 66 -14.71 18.07 18.29
N VAL A 67 -14.24 17.15 19.12
CA VAL A 67 -13.47 17.45 20.33
C VAL A 67 -11.98 17.23 20.04
N CYS A 68 -11.17 18.23 20.39
CA CYS A 68 -9.72 18.15 20.25
C CYS A 68 -9.06 17.40 21.42
N PRO A 69 -7.77 17.01 21.32
CA PRO A 69 -7.04 16.35 22.41
C PRO A 69 -7.03 17.11 23.74
N ARG A 70 -7.23 18.43 23.71
CA ARG A 70 -7.35 19.30 24.89
C ARG A 70 -8.79 19.50 25.38
N GLY A 71 -9.74 18.72 24.87
CA GLY A 71 -11.14 18.76 25.30
C GLY A 71 -11.97 19.94 24.77
N LYS A 72 -11.42 20.78 23.88
CA LYS A 72 -12.18 21.88 23.27
C LYS A 72 -13.02 21.37 22.10
N ALA A 73 -14.30 21.72 22.09
CA ALA A 73 -15.22 21.40 21.01
C ALA A 73 -15.07 22.38 19.83
N SER A 74 -15.35 21.90 18.62
CA SER A 74 -15.52 22.74 17.44
C SER A 74 -16.91 23.37 17.42
N GLY A 75 -17.14 24.32 16.52
CA GLY A 75 -18.51 24.62 16.09
C GLY A 75 -19.09 23.50 15.23
N GLY A 76 -20.30 23.72 14.71
CA GLY A 76 -20.96 22.81 13.77
C GLY A 76 -20.14 22.54 12.51
N HIS A 77 -20.46 21.44 11.82
CA HIS A 77 -19.79 21.12 10.57
C HIS A 77 -20.40 21.87 9.37
N HIS A 78 -19.64 21.98 8.30
CA HIS A 78 -20.20 22.27 6.99
C HIS A 78 -19.71 21.24 5.98
N THR A 79 -20.55 20.95 4.99
CA THR A 79 -20.23 19.99 3.95
C THR A 79 -19.22 20.58 2.98
N LEU A 80 -18.15 19.83 2.75
CA LEU A 80 -17.11 20.12 1.79
C LEU A 80 -17.09 19.00 0.75
N ARG A 81 -17.03 19.36 -0.53
CA ARG A 81 -16.85 18.38 -1.61
C ARG A 81 -15.39 18.41 -2.06
N ILE A 82 -14.69 17.29 -1.90
CA ILE A 82 -13.33 17.12 -2.41
C ILE A 82 -13.38 16.02 -3.47
N LYS A 83 -13.14 16.41 -4.73
CA LYS A 83 -13.30 15.51 -5.89
C LYS A 83 -14.73 14.93 -5.91
N GLU A 84 -14.85 13.60 -5.89
CA GLU A 84 -16.14 12.88 -5.92
C GLU A 84 -16.71 12.60 -4.52
N HIS A 85 -16.00 12.94 -3.44
CA HIS A 85 -16.40 12.59 -2.09
C HIS A 85 -16.86 13.81 -1.27
N GLN A 86 -17.91 13.59 -0.48
CA GLN A 86 -18.37 14.53 0.53
C GLN A 86 -17.61 14.32 1.84
N TYR A 87 -17.25 15.42 2.48
CA TYR A 87 -16.61 15.49 3.77
C TYR A 87 -17.35 16.48 4.66
N LEU A 88 -17.29 16.26 5.97
CA LEU A 88 -17.77 17.18 6.99
C LEU A 88 -16.56 17.90 7.56
N GLN A 89 -16.49 19.21 7.36
CA GLN A 89 -15.40 20.04 7.87
C GLN A 89 -15.80 20.69 9.19
N PHE A 90 -15.15 20.28 10.26
CA PHE A 90 -15.23 20.87 11.58
C PHE A 90 -14.15 21.94 11.74
N ARG A 91 -14.53 23.15 12.18
CA ARG A 91 -13.62 24.27 12.42
C ARG A 91 -13.62 24.63 13.91
N PHE A 92 -12.43 24.69 14.49
CA PHE A 92 -12.26 25.09 15.89
C PHE A 92 -12.30 26.61 16.01
N ALA A 93 -12.77 27.10 17.16
CA ALA A 93 -12.85 28.53 17.42
C ALA A 93 -11.44 29.17 17.46
N ARG A 94 -11.33 30.39 16.92
CA ARG A 94 -10.08 31.17 16.97
C ARG A 94 -9.64 31.44 18.41
N ALA A 95 -10.59 31.79 19.28
CA ALA A 95 -10.35 32.08 20.69
C ALA A 95 -9.71 30.92 21.45
N ASP A 96 -10.08 29.67 21.14
CA ASP A 96 -9.49 28.49 21.78
C ASP A 96 -8.20 28.01 21.10
N CYS A 97 -8.09 28.15 19.78
CA CYS A 97 -7.03 27.51 18.99
C CYS A 97 -5.79 28.38 18.75
N LEU A 98 -5.93 29.72 18.73
CA LEU A 98 -4.80 30.64 18.58
C LEU A 98 -3.89 30.66 19.82
N PRO A 99 -4.40 30.77 21.06
CA PRO A 99 -3.56 30.78 22.27
C PRO A 99 -3.16 29.37 22.74
N CYS A 100 -3.50 28.31 22.00
CA CYS A 100 -3.26 26.93 22.44
C CYS A 100 -1.74 26.60 22.48
N PRO A 101 -1.21 26.07 23.60
CA PRO A 101 0.20 25.71 23.72
C PRO A 101 0.66 24.68 22.68
N ASP A 102 -0.24 23.77 22.27
CA ASP A 102 0.07 22.66 21.36
C ASP A 102 -0.10 23.06 19.88
N ARG A 103 -0.27 24.35 19.60
CA ARG A 103 -0.58 24.83 18.24
C ARG A 103 0.50 24.43 17.24
N ALA A 104 1.77 24.48 17.61
CA ALA A 104 2.89 24.10 16.73
C ALA A 104 2.80 22.63 16.28
N SER A 105 2.43 21.71 17.18
CA SER A 105 2.21 20.29 16.89
C SER A 105 0.84 20.01 16.25
N CYS A 106 -0.11 20.94 16.38
CA CYS A 106 -1.48 20.81 15.88
C CYS A 106 -1.71 21.47 14.52
N THR A 107 -1.12 22.59 14.14
CA THR A 107 -1.38 23.21 12.81
C THR A 107 -0.20 24.04 12.34
N LYS A 108 0.04 24.06 11.03
CA LYS A 108 1.10 24.90 10.41
C LYS A 108 0.65 26.31 10.08
N SER A 109 -0.65 26.59 10.11
CA SER A 109 -1.15 27.92 9.81
C SER A 109 -0.83 28.85 10.97
N ALA A 110 -0.23 30.01 10.66
CA ALA A 110 0.07 31.02 11.65
C ALA A 110 -1.23 31.64 12.21
N ASP A 111 -2.20 31.90 11.34
CA ASP A 111 -3.36 32.79 11.56
C ASP A 111 -4.73 32.09 11.62
N ARG A 112 -4.82 30.84 11.13
CA ARG A 112 -6.09 30.10 11.06
C ARG A 112 -6.18 29.02 12.15
N PRO A 113 -7.37 28.83 12.74
CA PRO A 113 -7.58 27.74 13.68
C PRO A 113 -7.45 26.38 12.95
N ARG A 114 -7.23 25.32 13.72
CA ARG A 114 -7.27 23.97 13.18
C ARG A 114 -8.65 23.71 12.57
N SER A 115 -8.67 23.01 11.44
CA SER A 115 -9.89 22.42 10.89
C SER A 115 -9.61 20.98 10.52
N ILE A 116 -10.58 20.10 10.75
CA ILE A 116 -10.49 18.70 10.34
C ILE A 116 -11.64 18.39 9.38
N ALA A 117 -11.33 17.62 8.34
CA ALA A 117 -12.32 17.11 7.40
C ALA A 117 -12.40 15.60 7.56
N VAL A 118 -13.57 15.11 7.96
CA VAL A 118 -13.87 13.69 8.15
C VAL A 118 -14.95 13.24 7.18
N LEU A 119 -15.07 11.94 6.95
CA LEU A 119 -16.17 11.40 6.16
C LEU A 119 -17.48 11.49 6.95
N PRO A 120 -18.65 11.52 6.29
CA PRO A 120 -19.93 11.37 6.96
C PRO A 120 -19.98 10.12 7.84
N ARG A 121 -20.77 10.15 8.92
CA ARG A 121 -20.88 9.10 9.95
C ARG A 121 -20.78 7.66 9.42
N PRO A 122 -21.64 7.20 8.49
CA PRO A 122 -21.59 5.80 8.03
C PRO A 122 -20.26 5.43 7.37
N LEU A 123 -19.68 6.34 6.58
CA LEU A 123 -18.39 6.13 5.93
C LEU A 123 -17.21 6.25 6.91
N HIS A 124 -17.34 7.09 7.93
CA HIS A 124 -16.35 7.22 9.00
C HIS A 124 -16.27 5.95 9.86
N GLU A 125 -17.42 5.39 10.25
CA GLU A 125 -17.52 4.14 11.00
C GLU A 125 -16.92 2.98 10.21
N ILE A 126 -17.25 2.84 8.93
CA ILE A 126 -16.61 1.86 8.02
C ILE A 126 -15.08 2.04 7.99
N GLN A 127 -14.59 3.28 7.94
CA GLN A 127 -13.15 3.54 7.94
C GLN A 127 -12.49 3.14 9.27
N ALA A 128 -13.13 3.43 10.40
CA ALA A 128 -12.64 3.09 11.73
C ALA A 128 -12.60 1.58 11.94
N GLN A 129 -13.70 0.88 11.65
CA GLN A 129 -13.81 -0.57 11.78
C GLN A 129 -12.76 -1.28 10.93
N ASN A 130 -12.64 -0.91 9.65
CA ASN A 130 -11.66 -1.53 8.77
C ASN A 130 -10.21 -1.34 9.24
N ARG A 131 -9.87 -0.22 9.89
CA ARG A 131 -8.53 0.00 10.47
C ARG A 131 -8.25 -0.91 11.66
N LEU A 132 -9.26 -1.18 12.49
CA LEU A 132 -9.17 -2.15 13.58
C LEU A 132 -9.01 -3.55 13.02
N ASP A 133 -9.89 -3.94 12.09
CA ASP A 133 -9.90 -5.25 11.47
C ASP A 133 -8.58 -5.56 10.75
N GLN A 134 -7.97 -4.56 10.08
CA GLN A 134 -6.70 -4.72 9.35
C GLN A 134 -5.54 -5.20 10.22
N LYS A 135 -5.63 -4.99 11.55
CA LYS A 135 -4.63 -5.48 12.50
C LYS A 135 -4.89 -6.92 12.97
N THR A 136 -6.07 -7.47 12.71
CA THR A 136 -6.43 -8.81 13.15
C THR A 136 -5.74 -9.89 12.32
N ALA A 137 -5.30 -10.97 12.99
CA ALA A 137 -4.70 -12.12 12.32
C ALA A 137 -5.68 -12.79 11.35
N ASP A 138 -6.98 -12.78 11.67
CA ASP A 138 -8.00 -13.36 10.81
C ASP A 138 -8.10 -12.66 9.45
N ARG A 139 -8.16 -11.33 9.46
CA ARG A 139 -8.18 -10.55 8.22
C ARG A 139 -6.91 -10.75 7.40
N GLN A 140 -5.75 -10.84 8.06
CA GLN A 140 -4.49 -11.11 7.37
C GLN A 140 -4.50 -12.47 6.67
N ARG A 141 -5.05 -13.52 7.32
CA ARG A 141 -5.22 -14.85 6.71
C ARG A 141 -6.14 -14.81 5.50
N ARG A 142 -7.31 -14.18 5.62
CA ARG A 142 -8.26 -14.03 4.49
C ARG A 142 -7.66 -13.26 3.32
N TYR A 143 -6.94 -12.18 3.61
CA TYR A 143 -6.28 -11.37 2.58
C TYR A 143 -5.07 -12.07 1.94
N ALA A 144 -4.44 -13.04 2.61
CA ALA A 144 -3.24 -13.73 2.11
C ALA A 144 -3.46 -14.46 0.78
N ILE A 145 -4.68 -14.88 0.46
CA ILE A 145 -5.01 -15.54 -0.82
C ILE A 145 -4.69 -14.65 -2.03
N ARG A 146 -4.69 -13.32 -1.84
CA ARG A 146 -4.31 -12.33 -2.86
C ARG A 146 -2.90 -12.55 -3.40
N SER A 147 -1.98 -13.09 -2.60
CA SER A 147 -0.62 -13.44 -3.05
C SER A 147 -0.61 -14.39 -4.26
N GLY A 148 -1.66 -15.20 -4.43
CA GLY A 148 -1.84 -16.07 -5.60
C GLY A 148 -2.17 -15.32 -6.90
N ILE A 149 -2.68 -14.09 -6.83
CA ILE A 149 -3.01 -13.26 -8.00
C ILE A 149 -1.73 -12.88 -8.75
N GLU A 150 -0.70 -12.44 -8.03
CA GLU A 150 0.59 -12.07 -8.64
C GLU A 150 1.29 -13.27 -9.27
N ALA A 151 1.19 -14.44 -8.65
CA ALA A 151 1.68 -15.69 -9.23
C ALA A 151 0.96 -16.03 -10.55
N THR A 152 -0.36 -15.84 -10.60
CA THR A 152 -1.18 -16.04 -11.81
C THR A 152 -0.82 -15.04 -12.91
N LEU A 153 -0.70 -13.75 -12.58
CA LEU A 153 -0.25 -12.72 -13.52
C LEU A 153 1.16 -13.01 -14.03
N SER A 154 2.07 -13.44 -13.15
CA SER A 154 3.43 -13.84 -13.51
C SER A 154 3.44 -15.03 -14.48
N GLN A 155 2.60 -16.05 -14.24
CA GLN A 155 2.42 -17.19 -15.15
C GLN A 155 1.92 -16.71 -16.52
N ASN A 156 0.87 -15.90 -16.55
CA ASN A 156 0.32 -15.38 -17.81
C ASN A 156 1.34 -14.52 -18.59
N VAL A 157 2.12 -13.72 -17.88
CA VAL A 157 3.17 -12.88 -18.47
C VAL A 157 4.32 -13.72 -19.01
N ARG A 158 4.84 -14.66 -18.21
CA ARG A 158 6.10 -15.38 -18.52
C ARG A 158 5.89 -16.60 -19.39
N ARG A 159 4.80 -17.34 -19.17
CA ARG A 159 4.50 -18.59 -19.89
C ARG A 159 3.57 -18.38 -21.09
N HIS A 160 2.69 -17.37 -21.04
CA HIS A 160 1.67 -17.15 -22.06
C HIS A 160 1.78 -15.80 -22.79
N GLY A 161 2.84 -15.03 -22.56
CA GLY A 161 3.15 -13.84 -23.35
C GLY A 161 2.21 -12.65 -23.16
N LEU A 162 1.48 -12.55 -22.04
CA LEU A 162 0.44 -11.53 -21.83
C LEU A 162 0.92 -10.08 -21.97
N ARG A 163 2.23 -9.80 -21.86
CA ARG A 163 2.79 -8.44 -21.95
C ARG A 163 2.61 -7.77 -23.31
N ARG A 164 2.42 -8.54 -24.39
CA ARG A 164 2.31 -8.00 -25.75
C ARG A 164 1.18 -8.68 -26.48
N THR A 165 0.33 -7.87 -27.10
CA THR A 165 -0.70 -8.36 -28.01
C THR A 165 -0.15 -8.34 -29.43
N ARG A 166 -0.35 -9.45 -30.16
CA ARG A 166 0.04 -9.53 -31.58
C ARG A 166 -0.87 -8.64 -32.43
N TYR A 167 -2.12 -8.50 -32.01
CA TYR A 167 -3.16 -7.79 -32.75
C TYR A 167 -3.46 -6.42 -32.15
N ARG A 168 -3.70 -5.44 -33.03
CA ARG A 168 -4.16 -4.10 -32.66
C ARG A 168 -5.69 -4.04 -32.64
N GLY A 169 -6.24 -3.29 -31.67
CA GLY A 169 -7.67 -3.08 -31.48
C GLY A 169 -8.25 -3.87 -30.30
N LEU A 170 -9.17 -3.24 -29.56
CA LEU A 170 -9.71 -3.76 -28.29
C LEU A 170 -10.35 -5.14 -28.43
N ALA A 171 -11.16 -5.37 -29.47
CA ALA A 171 -11.81 -6.66 -29.69
C ALA A 171 -10.80 -7.81 -29.93
N LYS A 172 -9.78 -7.58 -30.76
CA LYS A 172 -8.75 -8.59 -31.04
C LYS A 172 -7.85 -8.84 -29.84
N THR A 173 -7.54 -7.78 -29.08
CA THR A 173 -6.82 -7.88 -27.80
C THR A 173 -7.62 -8.65 -26.76
N HIS A 174 -8.93 -8.42 -26.67
CA HIS A 174 -9.82 -9.16 -25.80
C HIS A 174 -9.80 -10.66 -26.10
N ASN A 175 -9.93 -11.06 -27.38
CA ASN A 175 -9.85 -12.46 -27.78
C ASN A 175 -8.51 -13.09 -27.39
N GLN A 176 -7.39 -12.37 -27.58
CA GLN A 176 -6.09 -12.85 -27.13
C GLN A 176 -6.06 -13.07 -25.61
N HIS A 177 -6.61 -12.16 -24.80
CA HIS A 177 -6.70 -12.33 -23.35
C HIS A 177 -7.53 -13.56 -22.95
N VAL A 178 -8.65 -13.81 -23.63
CA VAL A 178 -9.48 -15.00 -23.41
C VAL A 178 -8.68 -16.27 -23.72
N PHE A 179 -7.96 -16.32 -24.85
CA PHE A 179 -7.11 -17.46 -25.19
C PHE A 179 -5.95 -17.66 -24.20
N THR A 180 -5.33 -16.58 -23.73
CA THR A 180 -4.30 -16.65 -22.68
C THR A 180 -4.87 -17.22 -21.37
N ALA A 181 -6.07 -16.77 -20.96
CA ALA A 181 -6.74 -17.31 -19.77
C ALA A 181 -7.07 -18.80 -19.94
N MET A 182 -7.58 -19.19 -21.11
CA MET A 182 -7.85 -20.59 -21.45
C MET A 182 -6.58 -21.44 -21.39
N ALA A 183 -5.48 -20.99 -21.99
CA ALA A 183 -4.19 -21.69 -21.96
C ALA A 183 -3.65 -21.86 -20.52
N CYS A 184 -3.83 -20.85 -19.67
CA CYS A 184 -3.47 -20.91 -18.25
C CYS A 184 -4.31 -21.97 -17.50
N ASN A 185 -5.62 -21.98 -17.72
CA ASN A 185 -6.52 -22.96 -17.11
C ASN A 185 -6.21 -24.40 -17.57
N LEU A 186 -5.96 -24.60 -18.88
CA LEU A 186 -5.56 -25.91 -19.43
C LEU A 186 -4.24 -26.38 -18.83
N THR A 187 -3.25 -25.48 -18.74
CA THR A 187 -1.95 -25.78 -18.10
C THR A 187 -2.13 -26.23 -16.65
N ARG A 188 -2.94 -25.50 -15.88
CA ARG A 188 -3.21 -25.83 -14.47
C ARG A 188 -3.99 -27.13 -14.30
N THR A 189 -4.90 -27.41 -15.21
CA THR A 189 -5.67 -28.66 -15.24
C THR A 189 -4.74 -29.83 -15.51
N ALA A 190 -3.85 -29.70 -16.49
CA ALA A 190 -2.82 -30.69 -16.77
C ALA A 190 -1.91 -30.92 -15.56
N ASP A 191 -1.37 -29.84 -14.96
CA ASP A 191 -0.53 -29.91 -13.76
C ASP A 191 -1.27 -30.59 -12.58
N TRP A 192 -2.58 -30.36 -12.43
CA TRP A 192 -3.40 -30.99 -11.40
C TRP A 192 -3.60 -32.49 -11.66
N ILE A 193 -3.92 -32.87 -12.91
CA ILE A 193 -4.09 -34.27 -13.31
C ILE A 193 -2.79 -35.05 -13.11
N THR A 194 -1.65 -34.47 -13.47
CA THR A 194 -0.33 -35.10 -13.33
C THR A 194 0.25 -34.98 -11.92
N GLN A 195 -0.49 -34.41 -10.97
CA GLN A 195 -0.03 -34.15 -9.59
C GLN A 195 1.31 -33.40 -9.54
N THR A 196 1.56 -32.52 -10.50
CA THR A 196 2.79 -31.72 -10.55
C THR A 196 2.89 -30.88 -9.27
N PRO A 197 3.97 -31.01 -8.48
CA PRO A 197 4.11 -30.24 -7.25
C PRO A 197 4.06 -28.74 -7.54
N ARG A 198 3.30 -28.00 -6.73
CA ARG A 198 3.30 -26.53 -6.80
C ARG A 198 4.72 -26.03 -6.53
N GLY A 199 5.25 -25.19 -7.43
CA GLY A 199 6.56 -24.58 -7.24
C GLY A 199 6.62 -23.83 -5.91
N ARG A 200 7.66 -24.06 -5.12
CA ARG A 200 7.87 -23.32 -3.86
C ARG A 200 8.10 -21.84 -4.17
N THR A 201 7.54 -20.96 -3.35
CA THR A 201 7.88 -19.52 -3.40
C THR A 201 9.38 -19.38 -3.34
N ARG A 202 9.98 -18.79 -4.37
CA ARG A 202 11.43 -18.60 -4.44
C ARG A 202 11.86 -17.59 -3.38
N SER A 203 12.41 -18.06 -2.27
CA SER A 203 13.14 -17.22 -1.33
C SER A 203 14.37 -16.64 -2.04
N SER A 204 14.53 -15.33 -2.03
CA SER A 204 15.76 -14.72 -2.56
C SER A 204 16.94 -15.10 -1.66
N ARG A 205 18.17 -15.12 -2.19
CA ARG A 205 19.37 -15.38 -1.37
C ARG A 205 19.48 -14.43 -0.18
N LEU A 206 19.04 -13.18 -0.36
CA LEU A 206 18.96 -12.17 0.70
C LEU A 206 17.97 -12.56 1.80
N HIS A 207 16.78 -13.07 1.44
CA HIS A 207 15.79 -13.54 2.42
C HIS A 207 16.29 -14.78 3.19
N THR A 208 17.04 -15.66 2.53
CA THR A 208 17.65 -16.82 3.21
C THR A 208 18.77 -16.39 4.17
N LEU A 209 19.58 -15.39 3.80
CA LEU A 209 20.65 -14.82 4.64
C LEU A 209 20.08 -14.13 5.88
N LEU A 210 19.09 -13.24 5.70
CA LEU A 210 18.45 -12.52 6.80
C LEU A 210 17.70 -13.45 7.79
N GLY A 211 17.20 -14.59 7.32
CA GLY A 211 16.58 -15.60 8.18
C GLY A 211 17.57 -16.46 8.96
N ALA A 212 18.85 -16.47 8.57
CA ALA A 212 19.93 -17.21 9.22
C ALA A 212 20.66 -16.38 10.29
N THR A 213 20.64 -15.05 10.17
CA THR A 213 21.34 -14.11 11.07
C THR A 213 20.44 -13.44 12.10
N ALA A 214 19.12 -13.68 12.06
CA ALA A 214 18.17 -13.03 12.97
C ALA A 214 17.79 -13.95 14.13
N ASP A 215 18.08 -13.50 15.35
CA ASP A 215 17.50 -14.05 16.58
C ASP A 215 15.97 -14.10 16.48
N ALA A 216 15.39 -15.05 17.20
CA ALA A 216 14.03 -15.59 17.01
C ALA A 216 12.86 -14.57 17.14
N HIS A 217 13.12 -13.28 17.33
CA HIS A 217 12.12 -12.21 17.35
C HIS A 217 11.74 -11.68 15.96
N TRP A 218 12.49 -12.01 14.91
CA TRP A 218 12.26 -11.51 13.53
C TRP A 218 11.30 -12.38 12.68
N ARG A 219 10.75 -13.48 13.23
CA ARG A 219 9.89 -14.41 12.49
C ARG A 219 8.40 -14.05 12.57
N SER A 220 8.01 -12.89 12.06
CA SER A 220 6.59 -12.69 11.68
C SER A 220 6.42 -12.88 10.16
N PRO A 221 5.47 -13.70 9.68
CA PRO A 221 5.20 -13.91 8.24
C PRO A 221 4.72 -12.65 7.49
N THR A 222 4.64 -11.51 8.18
CA THR A 222 3.91 -10.31 7.74
C THR A 222 4.79 -9.12 7.37
N GLU A 223 6.12 -9.23 7.41
CA GLU A 223 6.97 -8.09 7.03
C GLU A 223 7.15 -7.93 5.52
N SER A 224 6.09 -7.40 4.90
CA SER A 224 6.09 -6.71 3.60
C SER A 224 7.19 -5.64 3.47
N ARG A 225 7.86 -5.23 4.56
CA ARG A 225 8.92 -4.22 4.57
C ARG A 225 10.17 -4.66 3.81
N HIS A 226 10.62 -5.91 3.96
CA HIS A 226 11.81 -6.40 3.25
C HIS A 226 11.58 -6.57 1.74
N CYS A 227 10.40 -7.08 1.36
CA CYS A 227 10.00 -7.11 -0.05
C CYS A 227 9.85 -5.70 -0.62
N ALA A 228 9.26 -4.75 0.13
CA ALA A 228 9.11 -3.37 -0.32
C ALA A 228 10.46 -2.65 -0.56
N LEU A 229 11.47 -2.88 0.29
CA LEU A 229 12.81 -2.32 0.08
C LEU A 229 13.45 -2.89 -1.20
N ALA A 230 13.40 -4.21 -1.39
CA ALA A 230 13.92 -4.86 -2.60
C ALA A 230 13.15 -4.44 -3.87
N GLU A 231 11.83 -4.34 -3.82
CA GLU A 231 10.99 -3.87 -4.92
C GLU A 231 11.30 -2.41 -5.28
N SER A 232 11.49 -1.55 -4.27
CA SER A 232 11.88 -0.15 -4.51
C SER A 232 13.25 -0.04 -5.18
N PHE A 233 14.21 -0.88 -4.79
CA PHE A 233 15.52 -0.97 -5.45
C PHE A 233 15.39 -1.44 -6.89
N PHE A 234 14.73 -2.58 -7.14
CA PHE A 234 14.60 -3.12 -8.50
C PHE A 234 13.78 -2.20 -9.41
N GLY A 235 12.80 -1.47 -8.86
CA GLY A 235 12.06 -0.43 -9.58
C GLY A 235 12.99 0.71 -10.02
N ALA A 236 13.81 1.22 -9.09
CA ALA A 236 14.80 2.27 -9.37
C ALA A 236 15.83 1.81 -10.43
N LEU A 237 16.48 0.65 -10.21
CA LEU A 237 17.46 0.09 -11.13
C LEU A 237 16.89 -0.05 -12.54
N LYS A 238 15.65 -0.53 -12.66
CA LYS A 238 15.02 -0.69 -13.98
C LYS A 238 14.73 0.64 -14.66
N ASN A 239 14.13 1.58 -13.95
CA ASN A 239 13.70 2.85 -14.52
C ASN A 239 14.86 3.82 -14.82
N GLU A 240 15.89 3.79 -13.98
CA GLU A 240 17.00 4.73 -14.03
C GLU A 240 18.16 4.22 -14.88
N LEU A 241 18.37 2.90 -14.95
CA LEU A 241 19.44 2.28 -15.73
C LEU A 241 18.90 1.37 -16.84
N VAL A 242 18.22 0.27 -16.50
CA VAL A 242 17.97 -0.84 -17.44
C VAL A 242 17.10 -0.41 -18.64
N HIS A 243 16.08 0.41 -18.43
CA HIS A 243 15.19 0.87 -19.50
C HIS A 243 15.79 1.99 -20.36
N ARG A 244 16.86 2.63 -19.90
CA ARG A 244 17.47 3.79 -20.56
C ARG A 244 18.80 3.47 -21.24
N THR A 245 19.30 2.25 -21.10
CA THR A 245 20.61 1.85 -21.60
C THR A 245 20.50 0.58 -22.42
N SER A 246 21.04 0.60 -23.64
CA SER A 246 21.25 -0.61 -24.43
C SER A 246 22.56 -1.26 -24.00
N PHE A 247 22.53 -2.57 -23.73
CA PHE A 247 23.71 -3.33 -23.30
C PHE A 247 24.18 -4.24 -24.43
N PRO A 248 25.31 -3.93 -25.09
CA PRO A 248 25.82 -4.75 -26.18
C PRO A 248 26.27 -6.14 -25.74
N THR A 249 26.71 -6.27 -24.48
CA THR A 249 27.19 -7.53 -23.91
C THR A 249 26.74 -7.71 -22.47
N ARG A 250 26.71 -8.97 -22.01
CA ARG A 250 26.44 -9.30 -20.60
C ARG A 250 27.49 -8.69 -19.66
N ALA A 251 28.76 -8.65 -20.08
CA ALA A 251 29.84 -8.03 -19.30
C ALA A 251 29.65 -6.51 -19.17
N HIS A 252 29.15 -5.83 -20.21
CA HIS A 252 28.77 -4.42 -20.12
C HIS A 252 27.64 -4.24 -19.11
N ALA A 253 26.55 -5.01 -19.24
CA ALA A 253 25.41 -4.93 -18.31
C ALA A 253 25.84 -5.15 -16.85
N HIS A 254 26.71 -6.14 -16.59
CA HIS A 254 27.23 -6.41 -15.26
C HIS A 254 27.99 -5.21 -14.68
N ARG A 255 28.95 -4.66 -15.44
CA ARG A 255 29.72 -3.47 -15.02
C ARG A 255 28.82 -2.26 -14.77
N ALA A 256 27.83 -2.04 -15.63
CA ALA A 256 26.88 -0.94 -15.47
C ALA A 256 26.01 -1.09 -14.22
N ILE A 257 25.54 -2.30 -13.92
CA ILE A 257 24.74 -2.59 -12.71
C ILE A 257 25.60 -2.42 -11.45
N VAL A 258 26.82 -2.97 -11.42
CA VAL A 258 27.74 -2.81 -10.28
C VAL A 258 28.02 -1.33 -10.04
N ARG A 259 28.40 -0.60 -11.09
CA ARG A 259 28.64 0.85 -11.01
C ARG A 259 27.42 1.61 -10.50
N TYR A 260 26.21 1.25 -10.96
CA TYR A 260 24.99 1.87 -10.49
C TYR A 260 24.75 1.59 -9.00
N ILE A 261 24.96 0.35 -8.53
CA ILE A 261 24.76 0.00 -7.12
C ILE A 261 25.76 0.76 -6.24
N GLU A 262 27.04 0.62 -6.55
CA GLU A 262 28.12 1.14 -5.71
C GLU A 262 28.19 2.66 -5.79
N MET A 263 28.40 3.23 -6.99
CA MET A 263 28.72 4.64 -7.12
C MET A 263 27.51 5.58 -7.06
N PHE A 264 26.30 5.06 -7.35
CA PHE A 264 25.10 5.90 -7.43
C PHE A 264 24.05 5.54 -6.39
N TYR A 265 23.57 4.30 -6.36
CA TYR A 265 22.46 3.89 -5.51
C TYR A 265 22.84 3.99 -4.03
N ASN A 266 24.00 3.47 -3.64
CA ASN A 266 24.43 3.48 -2.25
C ASN A 266 24.91 4.85 -1.77
N HIS A 267 25.62 5.61 -2.61
CA HIS A 267 26.29 6.85 -2.19
C HIS A 267 25.61 8.16 -2.60
N ARG A 268 24.67 8.15 -3.54
CA ARG A 268 24.07 9.40 -4.07
C ARG A 268 22.55 9.39 -4.08
N ARG A 269 21.92 8.22 -4.15
CA ARG A 269 20.47 8.12 -4.33
C ARG A 269 19.74 8.24 -3.00
N LEU A 270 19.11 9.39 -2.79
CA LEU A 270 18.28 9.65 -1.61
C LEU A 270 17.01 8.79 -1.63
N ARG A 271 16.64 8.24 -0.47
CA ARG A 271 15.43 7.44 -0.31
C ARG A 271 14.50 8.05 0.72
N SER A 272 13.26 8.32 0.33
CA SER A 272 12.23 8.81 1.26
C SER A 272 11.98 7.86 2.43
N ALA A 273 12.15 6.54 2.21
CA ALA A 273 12.05 5.54 3.27
C ALA A 273 13.19 5.61 4.31
N LEU A 274 14.30 6.28 3.96
CA LEU A 274 15.46 6.51 4.82
C LEU A 274 15.54 7.97 5.29
N GLY A 275 14.41 8.68 5.33
CA GLY A 275 14.41 10.10 5.72
C GLY A 275 15.15 11.01 4.74
N TYR A 276 15.14 10.67 3.44
CA TYR A 276 15.91 11.37 2.39
C TYR A 276 17.43 11.28 2.56
N ARG A 277 17.91 10.20 3.18
CA ARG A 277 19.33 9.87 3.26
C ARG A 277 19.71 8.76 2.29
N THR A 278 21.00 8.62 2.04
CA THR A 278 21.54 7.56 1.18
C THR A 278 21.65 6.25 1.96
N PRO A 279 21.60 5.08 1.29
CA PRO A 279 21.84 3.81 1.95
C PRO A 279 23.19 3.73 2.68
N ALA A 280 24.25 4.34 2.14
CA ALA A 280 25.58 4.33 2.76
C ALA A 280 25.62 5.12 4.07
N GLU A 281 25.00 6.31 4.12
CA GLU A 281 24.94 7.12 5.36
C GLU A 281 24.22 6.38 6.49
N VAL A 282 23.11 5.72 6.17
CA VAL A 282 22.34 4.96 7.17
C VAL A 282 23.11 3.71 7.62
N HIS A 283 23.85 3.07 6.71
CA HIS A 283 24.66 1.92 7.05
C HIS A 283 25.84 2.28 7.96
N ALA A 284 26.54 3.39 7.68
CA ALA A 284 27.64 3.88 8.49
C ALA A 284 27.20 4.21 9.93
N GLU A 285 26.08 4.93 10.09
CA GLU A 285 25.52 5.19 11.43
C GLU A 285 25.13 3.90 12.16
N TYR A 286 24.60 2.90 11.44
CA TYR A 286 24.30 1.60 12.04
C TYR A 286 25.57 0.89 12.54
N GLU A 287 26.65 0.92 11.75
CA GLU A 287 27.94 0.34 12.15
C GLU A 287 28.55 1.06 13.36
N GLU A 288 28.46 2.40 13.41
CA GLU A 288 28.88 3.20 14.58
C GLU A 288 28.07 2.85 15.84
N LEU A 289 26.76 2.66 15.70
CA LEU A 289 25.88 2.25 16.80
C LEU A 289 26.15 0.81 17.27
N GLN A 290 26.56 -0.09 16.37
CA GLN A 290 26.94 -1.46 16.72
C GLN A 290 28.33 -1.53 17.38
N ALA A 291 29.24 -0.63 17.00
CA ALA A 291 30.58 -0.56 17.58
C ALA A 291 30.61 0.11 18.96
N THR A 292 29.57 0.86 19.31
CA THR A 292 29.42 1.56 20.60
C THR A 292 28.52 0.81 21.61
N ALA A 293 27.92 -0.31 21.20
CA ALA A 293 27.11 -1.20 22.03
C ALA A 293 27.91 -2.40 22.52
#